data_AF-A0A1W9T701-F1
#
_entry.id   AF-A0A1W9T701-F1
#
_cell.length_a   1.000
_cell.length_b   1.000
_cell.length_c   1.000
_cell.angle_alpha   90.00
_cell.angle_beta   90.00
_cell.angle_gamma   90.00
#
_symmetry.space_group_name_H-M   'P 1'
#
loop_
_entity.id
_entity.type
_entity.pdbx_description
1 polymer ?
#
loop_
_entity_poly.entity_id
_entity_poly.type
_entity_poly.pdbx_seq_one_letter_code
_entity_poly.pdbx_strand_id
1 'polypeptide(L)'
;MKQLLIKKTVKNKILKVLSKKIRACVITAMIVLVALTAVVDNCLKEIKILQLIGGTDDITLFENNFEHVRRILPPFGVIGYYSDKKYDARTFFMTIYTLSPRIVVRKIEHPFVIGNFSRFTNPGEFAESLNLSIVRTVDKNIVLFEKRSK
;
A
#
# COMPACT_ATOMS: atom_id res chain seq x y z
N MET A 1 24.43 35.97 59.58
CA MET A 1 23.32 34.97 59.63
C MET A 1 22.43 34.94 58.37
N LYS A 2 21.96 36.09 57.84
CA LYS A 2 21.08 36.15 56.65
C LYS A 2 21.65 35.51 55.36
N GLN A 3 22.95 35.62 55.08
CA GLN A 3 23.54 35.07 53.85
C GLN A 3 23.53 33.52 53.78
N LEU A 4 23.58 32.84 54.93
CA LEU A 4 23.54 31.37 54.98
C LEU A 4 22.14 30.83 54.64
N LEU A 5 21.09 31.55 55.06
CA LEU A 5 19.70 31.21 54.75
C LEU A 5 19.42 31.34 53.25
N ILE A 6 19.93 32.39 52.60
CA ILE A 6 19.73 32.62 51.16
C ILE A 6 20.38 31.51 50.33
N LYS A 7 21.62 31.10 50.66
CA LYS A 7 22.30 29.98 49.99
C LYS A 7 21.52 28.66 50.12
N LYS A 8 20.93 28.40 51.28
CA LYS A 8 20.16 27.16 51.54
C LYS A 8 18.87 27.12 50.70
N THR A 9 18.18 28.25 50.57
CA THR A 9 16.94 28.36 49.78
C THR A 9 17.19 28.19 48.28
N VAL A 10 18.26 28.80 47.76
CA VAL A 10 18.64 28.66 46.34
C VAL A 10 19.03 27.22 46.00
N LYS A 11 19.84 26.56 46.86
CA LYS A 11 20.23 25.16 46.68
C LYS A 11 19.02 24.22 46.66
N ASN A 12 18.06 24.41 47.57
CA ASN A 12 16.83 23.60 47.60
C ASN A 12 15.93 23.82 46.37
N LYS A 13 15.91 25.04 45.81
CA LYS A 13 15.13 25.33 44.59
C LYS A 13 15.74 24.63 43.37
N ILE A 14 17.08 24.64 43.25
CA ILE A 14 17.81 23.96 42.16
C ILE A 14 17.61 22.43 42.24
N LEU A 15 17.74 21.84 43.43
CA LEU A 15 17.50 20.41 43.66
C LEU A 15 16.08 19.97 43.28
N LYS A 16 15.06 20.81 43.57
CA LYS A 16 13.67 20.54 43.19
C LYS A 16 13.43 20.62 41.67
N VAL A 17 14.13 21.51 40.97
CA VAL A 17 14.02 21.61 39.49
C VAL A 17 14.75 20.43 38.83
N LEU A 18 15.91 20.05 39.35
CA LEU A 18 16.70 18.93 38.82
C LEU A 18 15.94 17.59 38.97
N SER A 19 15.32 17.35 40.12
CA SER A 19 14.52 16.13 40.36
C SER A 19 13.27 16.04 39.47
N LYS A 20 12.64 17.17 39.13
CA LYS A 20 11.52 17.22 38.16
C LYS A 20 11.98 16.83 36.75
N LYS A 21 13.14 17.33 36.29
CA LYS A 21 13.70 16.98 34.97
C LYS A 21 14.06 15.50 34.88
N ILE A 22 14.70 14.94 35.91
CA ILE A 22 15.03 13.51 35.96
C ILE A 22 13.75 12.67 35.89
N ARG A 23 12.72 13.02 36.68
CA ARG A 23 11.44 12.32 36.68
C ARG A 23 10.76 12.36 35.30
N ALA A 24 10.83 13.49 34.60
CA ALA A 24 10.30 13.60 33.24
C ALA A 24 11.05 12.68 32.26
N CYS A 25 12.39 12.68 32.26
CA CYS A 25 13.17 11.77 31.42
C CYS A 25 12.84 10.30 31.67
N VAL A 26 12.70 9.89 32.94
CA VAL A 26 12.37 8.50 33.28
C VAL A 26 10.99 8.11 32.74
N ILE A 27 9.99 8.98 32.86
CA ILE A 27 8.65 8.73 32.32
C ILE A 27 8.69 8.62 30.79
N THR A 28 9.39 9.53 30.11
CA THR A 28 9.53 9.48 28.64
C THR A 28 10.24 8.20 28.19
N ALA A 29 11.31 7.80 28.87
CA ALA A 29 12.02 6.57 28.57
C ALA A 29 11.12 5.32 28.72
N MET A 30 10.28 5.28 29.76
CA MET A 30 9.31 4.19 29.92
C MET A 30 8.28 4.15 28.80
N ILE A 31 7.74 5.30 28.39
CA ILE A 31 6.76 5.37 27.29
C ILE A 31 7.39 4.86 25.98
N VAL A 32 8.61 5.30 25.67
CA VAL A 32 9.34 4.85 24.49
C VAL A 32 9.60 3.35 24.54
N LEU A 33 9.98 2.81 25.70
CA LEU A 33 10.22 1.39 25.86
C LEU A 33 8.95 0.56 25.62
N VAL A 34 7.81 0.99 26.18
CA VAL A 34 6.51 0.32 25.98
C VAL A 34 6.05 0.40 24.52
N ALA A 35 6.27 1.54 23.85
CA ALA A 35 5.94 1.69 22.45
C ALA A 35 6.78 0.76 21.56
N LEU A 36 8.09 0.63 21.86
CA LEU A 36 8.98 -0.28 21.14
C LEU A 36 8.54 -1.74 21.31
N THR A 37 8.22 -2.18 22.53
CA THR A 37 7.76 -3.56 22.76
C THR A 37 6.47 -3.86 22.00
N ALA A 38 5.52 -2.91 21.96
CA ALA A 38 4.27 -3.09 21.23
C ALA A 38 4.48 -3.18 19.70
N VAL A 39 5.41 -2.40 19.14
CA VAL A 39 5.76 -2.47 17.72
C VAL A 39 6.39 -3.82 17.38
N VAL A 40 7.32 -4.30 18.22
CA VAL A 40 7.96 -5.61 18.04
C VAL A 40 6.93 -6.74 18.10
N ASP A 41 6.02 -6.71 19.08
CA ASP A 41 4.97 -7.73 19.22
C ASP A 41 4.02 -7.76 18.01
N ASN A 42 3.63 -6.60 17.50
CA ASN A 42 2.81 -6.52 16.30
C ASN A 42 3.54 -7.07 15.07
N CYS A 43 4.84 -6.75 14.91
CA CYS A 43 5.65 -7.29 13.82
C CYS A 43 5.76 -8.82 13.90
N LEU A 44 6.00 -9.37 15.10
CA LEU A 44 6.09 -10.82 15.30
C LEU A 44 4.76 -11.54 15.06
N LYS A 45 3.63 -10.92 15.42
CA LYS A 45 2.30 -11.47 15.10
C LYS A 45 2.08 -11.54 13.59
N GLU A 46 2.40 -10.49 12.85
CA GLU A 46 2.27 -10.46 11.39
C GLU A 46 3.13 -11.57 10.74
N ILE A 47 4.39 -11.71 11.17
CA ILE A 47 5.28 -12.76 10.66
C ILE A 47 4.73 -14.16 10.96
N LYS A 48 4.23 -14.40 12.17
CA LYS A 48 3.62 -15.70 12.51
C LYS A 48 2.38 -15.98 11.68
N ILE A 49 1.53 -14.97 11.45
CA ILE A 49 0.34 -15.10 10.59
C ILE A 49 0.77 -15.45 9.16
N LEU A 50 1.76 -14.76 8.61
CA LEU A 50 2.30 -15.05 7.27
C LEU A 50 2.88 -16.48 7.17
N GLN A 51 3.62 -16.91 8.19
CA GLN A 51 4.18 -18.27 8.24
C GLN A 51 3.11 -19.35 8.41
N LEU A 52 2.08 -19.09 9.22
CA LEU A 52 0.96 -20.02 9.47
C LEU A 52 0.06 -20.17 8.25
N ILE A 53 -0.16 -19.10 7.50
CA ILE A 53 -0.97 -19.14 6.28
C ILE A 53 -0.24 -19.93 5.18
N GLY A 54 1.10 -19.97 5.20
CA GLY A 54 1.90 -20.85 4.33
C GLY A 54 1.53 -20.77 2.84
N GLY A 55 0.93 -19.66 2.43
CA GLY A 55 0.33 -19.46 1.12
C GLY A 55 1.15 -18.47 0.31
N THR A 56 1.11 -18.63 -1.01
CA THR A 56 1.50 -17.57 -1.95
C THR A 56 0.78 -16.29 -1.56
N ASP A 57 1.54 -15.25 -1.28
CA ASP A 57 0.99 -13.94 -0.94
C ASP A 57 0.13 -13.42 -2.10
N ASP A 58 -0.82 -12.55 -1.76
CA ASP A 58 -1.77 -11.98 -2.72
C ASP A 58 -1.08 -11.31 -3.92
N ILE A 59 0.14 -10.79 -3.74
CA ILE A 59 0.90 -10.14 -4.82
C ILE A 59 1.42 -11.22 -5.77
N THR A 60 2.06 -12.26 -5.26
CA THR A 60 2.52 -13.39 -6.09
C THR A 60 1.39 -14.05 -6.88
N LEU A 61 0.22 -14.27 -6.24
CA LEU A 61 -0.96 -14.80 -6.95
C LEU A 61 -1.42 -13.85 -8.07
N PHE A 62 -1.44 -12.55 -7.78
CA PHE A 62 -1.82 -11.55 -8.76
C PHE A 62 -0.83 -11.46 -9.92
N GLU A 63 0.48 -11.52 -9.65
CA GLU A 63 1.52 -11.53 -10.67
C GLU A 63 1.42 -12.73 -11.60
N ASN A 64 1.19 -13.92 -11.04
CA ASN A 64 1.02 -15.15 -11.80
C ASN A 64 -0.16 -15.07 -12.78
N ASN A 65 -1.29 -14.49 -12.34
CA ASN A 65 -2.45 -14.29 -13.22
C ASN A 65 -2.14 -13.37 -14.41
N PHE A 66 -1.29 -12.37 -14.21
CA PHE A 66 -0.88 -11.41 -15.23
C PHE A 66 0.27 -11.89 -16.12
N GLU A 67 0.86 -13.04 -15.86
CA GLU A 67 2.02 -13.50 -16.61
C GLU A 67 1.70 -13.70 -18.10
N HIS A 68 0.50 -14.21 -18.41
CA HIS A 68 0.03 -14.33 -19.79
C HIS A 68 -0.17 -12.95 -20.46
N VAL A 69 -0.68 -11.97 -19.71
CA VAL A 69 -0.88 -10.61 -20.21
C VAL A 69 0.45 -9.95 -20.53
N ARG A 70 1.46 -10.11 -19.66
CA ARG A 70 2.81 -9.59 -19.87
C ARG A 70 3.45 -10.05 -21.18
N ARG A 71 3.11 -11.25 -21.66
CA ARG A 71 3.65 -11.81 -22.92
C ARG A 71 2.95 -11.26 -24.17
N ILE A 72 1.69 -10.84 -24.03
CA ILE A 72 0.89 -10.25 -25.12
C ILE A 72 1.22 -8.76 -25.28
N LEU A 73 1.38 -8.07 -24.16
CA LEU A 73 1.63 -6.63 -24.16
C LEU A 73 3.03 -6.29 -24.69
N PRO A 74 3.20 -5.17 -25.41
CA PRO A 74 4.51 -4.69 -25.84
C PRO A 74 5.45 -4.54 -24.64
N PRO A 75 6.77 -4.77 -24.79
CA PRO A 75 7.70 -4.79 -23.65
C PRO A 75 7.76 -3.46 -22.87
N PHE A 76 7.55 -2.34 -23.57
CA PHE A 76 7.46 -1.00 -23.01
C PHE A 76 6.27 -0.25 -23.59
N GLY A 77 5.78 0.76 -22.88
CA GLY A 77 4.71 1.63 -23.35
C GLY A 77 3.70 2.00 -22.27
N VAL A 78 2.63 2.67 -22.70
CA VAL A 78 1.52 3.09 -21.85
C VAL A 78 0.33 2.17 -22.04
N ILE A 79 -0.20 1.65 -20.94
CA ILE A 79 -1.37 0.78 -20.88
C ILE A 79 -2.50 1.54 -20.18
N GLY A 80 -3.68 1.52 -20.79
CA GLY A 80 -4.87 2.08 -20.18
C GLY A 80 -5.39 1.21 -19.04
N TYR A 81 -6.08 1.82 -18.08
CA TYR A 81 -6.73 1.13 -16.98
C TYR A 81 -8.13 1.70 -16.77
N TYR A 82 -9.10 0.80 -16.72
CA TYR A 82 -10.48 1.09 -16.40
C TYR A 82 -10.92 0.28 -15.19
N SER A 83 -11.73 0.89 -14.33
CA SER A 83 -12.37 0.21 -13.20
C SER A 83 -13.74 0.81 -12.99
N ASP A 84 -14.76 -0.04 -12.89
CA ASP A 84 -16.13 0.39 -12.58
C ASP A 84 -16.25 0.88 -11.12
N LYS A 85 -15.40 0.36 -10.23
CA LYS A 85 -15.18 0.90 -8.90
C LYS A 85 -14.28 2.14 -8.98
N LYS A 86 -14.87 3.32 -8.78
CA LYS A 86 -14.16 4.62 -8.80
C LYS A 86 -12.93 4.68 -7.88
N TYR A 87 -12.93 3.93 -6.77
CA TYR A 87 -11.89 4.00 -5.73
C TYR A 87 -11.18 2.68 -5.44
N ASP A 88 -11.00 1.82 -6.45
CA ASP A 88 -10.11 0.66 -6.29
C ASP A 88 -8.64 1.09 -6.47
N ALA A 89 -8.06 1.61 -5.39
CA ALA A 89 -6.65 1.99 -5.35
C ALA A 89 -5.74 0.76 -5.30
N ARG A 90 -6.11 -0.27 -4.52
CA ARG A 90 -5.29 -1.47 -4.31
C ARG A 90 -5.03 -2.19 -5.62
N THR A 91 -6.08 -2.56 -6.36
CA THR A 91 -5.92 -3.33 -7.60
C THR A 91 -5.23 -2.52 -8.68
N PHE A 92 -5.46 -1.20 -8.72
CA PHE A 92 -4.75 -0.31 -9.64
C PHE A 92 -3.23 -0.30 -9.36
N PHE A 93 -2.81 -0.13 -8.11
CA PHE A 93 -1.39 -0.14 -7.75
C PHE A 93 -0.76 -1.52 -7.92
N MET A 94 -1.48 -2.60 -7.62
CA MET A 94 -1.03 -3.96 -7.91
C MET A 94 -0.85 -4.16 -9.42
N THR A 95 -1.73 -3.61 -10.26
CA THR A 95 -1.60 -3.65 -11.72
C THR A 95 -0.39 -2.86 -12.20
N ILE A 96 -0.13 -1.67 -11.64
CA ILE A 96 1.09 -0.89 -11.95
C ILE A 96 2.34 -1.70 -11.62
N TYR A 97 2.40 -2.23 -10.39
CA TYR A 97 3.53 -3.02 -9.91
C TYR A 97 3.76 -4.22 -10.83
N THR A 98 2.69 -4.95 -11.12
CA THR A 98 2.72 -6.17 -11.92
C THR A 98 3.02 -5.90 -13.39
N LEU A 99 2.64 -4.77 -13.97
CA LEU A 99 2.93 -4.50 -15.39
C LEU A 99 4.23 -3.76 -15.65
N SER A 100 4.95 -3.36 -14.58
CA SER A 100 6.29 -2.78 -14.65
C SER A 100 7.20 -3.58 -15.59
N PRO A 101 7.98 -2.94 -16.49
CA PRO A 101 8.26 -1.49 -16.58
C PRO A 101 7.23 -0.65 -17.35
N ARG A 102 6.06 -1.21 -17.71
CA ARG A 102 5.03 -0.48 -18.45
C ARG A 102 4.35 0.56 -17.57
N ILE A 103 3.94 1.68 -18.16
CA ILE A 103 3.23 2.75 -17.46
C ILE A 103 1.73 2.47 -17.54
N VAL A 104 1.06 2.33 -16.41
CA VAL A 104 -0.39 2.13 -16.36
C VAL A 104 -1.07 3.44 -15.98
N VAL A 105 -2.03 3.91 -16.79
CA VAL A 105 -2.74 5.17 -16.58
C VAL A 105 -4.25 4.97 -16.58
N ARG A 106 -4.99 5.78 -15.81
CA ARG A 106 -6.46 5.73 -15.73
C ARG A 106 -7.13 6.41 -16.93
N LYS A 107 -6.79 5.96 -18.15
CA LYS A 107 -7.36 6.41 -19.42
C LYS A 107 -7.59 5.22 -20.33
N ILE A 108 -8.61 5.29 -21.16
CA ILE A 108 -9.00 4.23 -22.11
C ILE A 108 -8.57 4.52 -23.56
N GLU A 109 -7.79 5.57 -23.75
CA GLU A 109 -7.39 6.07 -25.07
C GLU A 109 -6.23 5.28 -25.69
N HIS A 110 -5.61 4.39 -24.94
CA HIS A 110 -4.42 3.64 -25.34
C HIS A 110 -4.76 2.36 -26.13
N PRO A 111 -3.81 1.82 -26.92
CA PRO A 111 -4.05 0.61 -27.74
C PRO A 111 -4.47 -0.60 -26.90
N PHE A 112 -3.88 -0.76 -25.72
CA PHE A 112 -4.25 -1.80 -24.77
C PHE A 112 -4.84 -1.18 -23.50
N VAL A 113 -5.88 -1.81 -22.97
CA VAL A 113 -6.56 -1.37 -21.75
C VAL A 113 -6.81 -2.58 -20.84
N ILE A 114 -6.43 -2.47 -19.57
CA ILE A 114 -6.83 -3.41 -18.53
C ILE A 114 -8.13 -2.92 -17.91
N GLY A 115 -9.20 -3.70 -17.99
CA GLY A 115 -10.43 -3.44 -17.26
C GLY A 115 -10.53 -4.31 -16.02
N ASN A 116 -10.87 -3.70 -14.90
CA ASN A 116 -11.22 -4.36 -13.65
C ASN A 116 -12.72 -4.12 -13.39
N PHE A 117 -13.51 -5.17 -13.48
CA PHE A 117 -14.96 -5.12 -13.39
C PHE A 117 -15.43 -5.78 -12.10
N SER A 118 -16.35 -5.12 -11.39
CA SER A 118 -17.14 -5.78 -10.36
C SER A 118 -18.09 -6.80 -10.99
N ARG A 119 -18.63 -7.70 -10.17
CA ARG A 119 -19.54 -8.79 -10.61
C ARG A 119 -20.79 -8.32 -11.35
N PHE A 120 -21.11 -7.03 -11.29
CA PHE A 120 -22.35 -6.45 -11.84
C PHE A 120 -22.14 -5.77 -13.20
N THR A 121 -20.90 -5.66 -13.67
CA THR A 121 -20.60 -5.01 -14.96
C THR A 121 -20.16 -6.05 -15.98
N ASN A 122 -20.81 -6.07 -17.14
CA ASN A 122 -20.47 -6.96 -18.23
C ASN A 122 -19.27 -6.40 -19.03
N PRO A 123 -18.10 -7.08 -19.06
CA PRO A 123 -16.94 -6.62 -19.82
C PRO A 123 -17.20 -6.54 -21.34
N GLY A 124 -18.12 -7.36 -21.86
CA GLY A 124 -18.49 -7.38 -23.27
C GLY A 124 -19.21 -6.10 -23.72
N GLU A 125 -20.22 -5.67 -22.96
CA GLU A 125 -20.96 -4.43 -23.23
C GLU A 125 -20.03 -3.20 -23.16
N PHE A 126 -19.14 -3.19 -22.16
CA PHE A 126 -18.10 -2.17 -22.07
C PHE A 126 -17.21 -2.16 -23.33
N ALA A 127 -16.77 -3.34 -23.79
CA ALA A 127 -15.92 -3.45 -24.96
C ALA A 127 -16.61 -2.94 -26.23
N GLU A 128 -17.87 -3.29 -26.44
CA GLU A 128 -18.67 -2.87 -27.58
C GLU A 128 -18.86 -1.35 -27.61
N SER A 129 -19.21 -0.74 -26.47
CA SER A 129 -19.45 0.71 -26.40
C SER A 129 -18.22 1.57 -26.73
N LEU A 130 -17.02 1.00 -26.64
CA LEU A 130 -15.75 1.71 -26.80
C LEU A 130 -14.91 1.20 -27.99
N ASN A 131 -15.48 0.37 -28.87
CA ASN A 131 -14.77 -0.27 -29.99
C ASN A 131 -13.51 -1.03 -29.54
N LEU A 132 -13.61 -1.74 -28.42
CA LEU A 132 -12.57 -2.61 -27.90
C LEU A 132 -12.87 -4.07 -28.25
N SER A 133 -11.83 -4.88 -28.36
CA SER A 133 -11.90 -6.33 -28.44
C SER A 133 -11.30 -6.95 -27.19
N ILE A 134 -11.98 -7.95 -26.63
CA ILE A 134 -11.44 -8.75 -25.53
C ILE A 134 -10.31 -9.62 -26.10
N VAL A 135 -9.09 -9.40 -25.62
CA VAL A 135 -7.93 -10.19 -26.01
C VAL A 135 -7.77 -11.39 -25.08
N ARG A 136 -7.92 -11.15 -23.78
CA ARG A 136 -7.76 -12.19 -22.76
C ARG A 136 -8.41 -11.82 -21.44
N THR A 137 -9.02 -12.81 -20.80
CA THR A 137 -9.41 -12.75 -19.40
C THR A 137 -8.23 -13.19 -18.52
N VAL A 138 -7.86 -12.35 -17.55
CA VAL A 138 -6.71 -12.52 -16.66
C VAL A 138 -7.15 -13.20 -15.37
N ASP A 139 -8.28 -12.74 -14.86
CA ASP A 139 -9.00 -13.30 -13.71
C ASP A 139 -10.50 -13.02 -13.93
N LYS A 140 -11.39 -13.55 -13.09
CA LYS A 140 -12.85 -13.40 -13.19
C LYS A 140 -13.32 -11.95 -13.42
N ASN A 141 -12.55 -10.99 -12.90
CA ASN A 141 -12.88 -9.57 -12.91
C ASN A 141 -11.93 -8.74 -13.77
N ILE A 142 -10.81 -9.30 -14.22
CA ILE A 142 -9.76 -8.54 -14.91
C ILE A 142 -9.65 -9.02 -16.36
N VAL A 143 -9.78 -8.09 -17.29
CA VAL A 143 -9.80 -8.37 -18.72
C VAL A 143 -8.84 -7.43 -19.44
N LEU A 144 -8.04 -7.99 -20.33
CA LEU A 144 -7.23 -7.25 -21.29
C LEU A 144 -8.05 -6.99 -22.55
N PHE A 145 -8.10 -5.72 -22.92
CA PHE A 145 -8.67 -5.25 -24.16
C PHE A 145 -7.62 -4.68 -25.09
N GLU A 146 -7.93 -4.71 -26.39
CA GLU A 146 -7.22 -4.02 -27.43
C GLU A 146 -8.21 -3.16 -28.22
N LYS A 147 -7.77 -1.98 -28.67
CA LYS A 147 -8.57 -1.16 -29.58
C LYS A 147 -8.67 -1.86 -30.93
N ARG A 148 -9.90 -2.03 -31.44
CA ARG A 148 -10.08 -2.50 -32.81
C ARG A 148 -9.47 -1.45 -33.74
N SER A 149 -8.53 -1.88 -34.58
CA SER A 149 -8.12 -1.05 -35.71
C SER A 149 -9.35 -0.83 -36.58
N LYS A 150 -9.65 0.44 -36.89
CA LYS A 150 -10.61 0.76 -37.95
C LYS A 150 -10.14 0.21 -39.27
#